data_AF-A0A0F0KUT2-F1
#
_entry.id   AF-A0A0F0KUT2-F1
#
_cell.length_a   1.000
_cell.length_b   1.000
_cell.length_c   1.000
_cell.angle_alpha   90.00
_cell.angle_beta   90.00
_cell.angle_gamma   90.00
#
_symmetry.space_group_name_H-M   'P 1'
#
loop_
_entity.id
_entity.type
_entity.pdbx_description
1 polymer ?
#
loop_
_entity_poly.entity_id
_entity_poly.type
_entity_poly.pdbx_seq_one_letter_code
_entity_poly.pdbx_strand_id
1 'polypeptide(L)' 'MAASGRTPQWLAEQAGITTKALQNKLALRADFTVVDLAGIAHALEISVEELVPPAR' A
#
# COMPACT_ATOMS: atom_id res chain seq x y z
N MET A 1 19.80 -0.68 4.54
CA MET A 1 19.28 0.58 5.14
C MET A 1 17.97 0.88 4.42
N ALA A 2 16.83 0.75 5.10
CA ALA A 2 15.52 0.95 4.45
C ALA A 2 15.46 2.40 3.95
N ALA A 3 15.40 2.56 2.63
CA ALA A 3 15.42 3.87 2.01
C ALA A 3 14.20 4.68 2.48
N SER A 4 14.46 5.83 3.10
CA SER A 4 13.54 6.96 3.28
C SER A 4 12.21 6.66 3.97
N GLY A 5 12.14 6.72 5.32
CA GLY A 5 10.94 7.04 6.14
C GLY A 5 9.63 6.26 5.95
N ARG A 6 9.53 5.40 4.94
CA ARG A 6 8.34 4.70 4.47
C ARG A 6 8.24 3.39 5.23
N THR A 7 7.75 3.50 6.45
CA THR A 7 7.48 2.35 7.33
C THR A 7 6.11 1.73 7.01
N PRO A 8 5.83 0.48 7.42
CA PRO A 8 4.49 -0.08 7.31
C PRO A 8 3.42 0.76 8.03
N GLN A 9 3.78 1.39 9.15
CA GLN A 9 2.88 2.31 9.84
C GLN A 9 2.57 3.54 8.98
N TRP A 10 3.61 4.18 8.44
CA TRP A 10 3.45 5.31 7.53
C TRP A 10 2.54 4.95 6.35
N LEU A 11 2.75 3.79 5.73
CA LEU A 11 1.93 3.34 4.59
C LEU A 11 0.46 3.11 4.98
N ALA A 12 0.23 2.57 6.18
CA ALA A 12 -1.12 2.34 6.69
C ALA A 12 -1.87 3.66 6.91
N GLU A 13 -1.20 4.65 7.49
CA GLU A 13 -1.73 6.01 7.69
C GLU A 13 -2.12 6.66 6.36
N GLN A 14 -1.26 6.54 5.35
CA GLN A 14 -1.52 7.09 4.01
C GLN A 14 -2.68 6.39 3.28
N ALA A 15 -2.84 5.09 3.49
CA ALA A 15 -3.95 4.32 2.95
C ALA A 15 -5.25 4.47 3.76
N GLY A 16 -5.24 5.21 4.88
CA GLY A 16 -6.40 5.36 5.76
C GLY A 16 -6.80 4.06 6.45
N ILE A 17 -5.88 3.10 6.62
CA ILE A 17 -6.14 1.81 7.25
C ILE A 17 -5.26 1.61 8.49
N THR A 18 -5.66 0.67 9.36
CA THR A 18 -4.82 0.28 10.49
C THR A 18 -3.60 -0.51 10.04
N THR A 19 -2.48 -0.42 10.76
CA THR A 19 -1.28 -1.24 10.51
C THR A 19 -1.59 -2.75 10.50
N LYS A 20 -2.51 -3.20 11.36
CA LYS A 20 -2.97 -4.59 11.38
C LYS A 20 -3.70 -4.99 10.10
N ALA A 21 -4.57 -4.11 9.58
CA ALA A 21 -5.26 -4.34 8.31
C ALA A 21 -4.25 -4.38 7.15
N LEU A 22 -3.28 -3.47 7.11
CA LEU A 22 -2.21 -3.50 6.12
C LEU A 22 -1.42 -4.82 6.18
N GLN A 23 -1.01 -5.27 7.38
CA GLN A 23 -0.30 -6.53 7.56
C GLN A 23 -1.10 -7.73 7.07
N ASN A 24 -2.41 -7.76 7.35
CA ASN A 24 -3.29 -8.83 6.85
C ASN A 24 -3.37 -8.83 5.31
N LYS A 25 -3.45 -7.65 4.68
CA LYS A 25 -3.49 -7.53 3.22
C LYS A 25 -2.16 -7.94 2.57
N LEU A 26 -1.03 -7.50 3.13
CA LEU A 26 0.30 -7.90 2.69
C LEU A 26 0.56 -9.41 2.87
N ALA A 27 -0.02 -10.01 3.91
CA ALA A 27 0.05 -11.45 4.15
C ALA A 27 -0.97 -12.27 3.33
N LEU A 28 -1.64 -11.65 2.34
CA LEU A 28 -2.65 -12.28 1.48
C LEU A 28 -3.85 -12.88 2.25
N ARG A 29 -4.13 -12.36 3.46
CA ARG A 29 -5.29 -12.76 4.27
C ARG A 29 -6.53 -11.91 3.98
N ALA A 30 -6.37 -10.85 3.20
CA ALA A 30 -7.42 -9.95 2.75
C ALA A 30 -6.96 -9.24 1.47
N ASP A 31 -7.90 -8.82 0.64
CA ASP A 31 -7.58 -8.08 -0.58
C ASP A 31 -7.40 -6.58 -0.33
N PHE A 32 -6.56 -5.95 -1.15
CA PHE A 32 -6.54 -4.49 -1.27
C PHE A 32 -7.77 -4.03 -2.07
N THR A 33 -8.46 -3.02 -1.58
CA THR A 33 -9.52 -2.35 -2.33
C THR A 33 -8.92 -1.31 -3.28
N VAL A 34 -9.71 -0.86 -4.25
CA VAL A 34 -9.29 0.23 -5.16
C VAL A 34 -8.95 1.51 -4.39
N VAL A 35 -9.66 1.80 -3.29
CA VAL A 35 -9.40 2.98 -2.44
C VAL A 35 -8.05 2.85 -1.73
N ASP A 36 -7.73 1.66 -1.21
CA ASP A 36 -6.43 1.42 -0.58
C ASP A 36 -5.29 1.63 -1.59
N LEU A 37 -5.41 1.06 -2.78
CA LEU A 37 -4.39 1.17 -3.84
C LEU A 37 -4.22 2.63 -4.30
N ALA A 38 -5.31 3.37 -4.46
CA ALA A 38 -5.26 4.79 -4.81
C ALA A 38 -4.54 5.63 -3.73
N GLY A 39 -4.85 5.38 -2.45
CA GLY A 39 -4.18 6.07 -1.33
C GLY A 39 -2.68 5.75 -1.26
N ILE A 40 -2.33 4.48 -1.45
CA ILE A 40 -0.93 4.03 -1.47
C ILE A 40 -0.17 4.67 -2.64
N ALA A 41 -0.75 4.66 -3.85
CA ALA A 41 -0.11 5.23 -5.04
C ALA A 41 0.13 6.74 -4.87
N HIS A 42 -0.89 7.45 -4.38
CA HIS A 42 -0.79 8.88 -4.10
C HIS A 42 0.36 9.21 -3.13
N ALA A 43 0.46 8.45 -2.03
CA ALA A 43 1.50 8.69 -1.03
C ALA A 43 2.91 8.32 -1.49
N LEU A 44 3.02 7.40 -2.44
CA LEU A 44 4.28 7.04 -3.08
C LEU A 44 4.63 7.98 -4.25
N GLU A 45 3.74 8.90 -4.62
CA GLU A 45 3.86 9.80 -5.77
C GLU A 45 4.04 9.03 -7.10
N ILE A 46 3.35 7.91 -7.23
CA ILE A 46 3.35 7.04 -8.41
C ILE A 46 1.92 6.84 -8.95
N SER A 47 1.81 6.29 -10.15
CA SER A 47 0.52 5.90 -10.72
C SER A 47 0.05 4.55 -10.15
N VAL A 48 -1.29 4.36 -10.01
CA VAL A 48 -1.86 3.10 -9.47
C VAL A 48 -1.46 1.88 -10.31
N GLU A 49 -1.28 2.04 -11.62
CA GLU A 49 -0.78 1.00 -12.53
C GLU A 49 0.59 0.46 -12.13
N GLU A 50 1.43 1.25 -11.47
CA GLU A 50 2.76 0.83 -11.01
C GLU A 50 2.70 -0.05 -9.75
N LEU A 51 1.56 -0.08 -9.04
CA LEU A 51 1.31 -1.01 -7.93
C LEU A 51 0.82 -2.37 -8.39
N VAL A 52 0.32 -2.47 -9.62
CA VAL A 52 -0.25 -3.69 -10.18
C VAL A 52 0.85 -4.40 -10.98
N PRO A 53 1.05 -5.72 -10.80
CA PRO A 53 2.02 -6.43 -11.62
C PRO A 53 1.65 -6.32 -13.12
N PRO A 54 2.63 -6.24 -14.02
CA PRO A 54 2.37 -6.16 -15.44
C PRO A 54 1.57 -7.40 -15.90
N ALA A 55 0.56 -7.17 -16.73
CA ALA A 55 -0.17 -8.25 -17.38
C ALA A 55 0.84 -9.08 -18.19
N ARG A 56 0.93 -10.39 -17.88
CA ARG A 56 1.71 -11.34 -18.67
C ARG A 56 1.12 -11.54 -20.05
#